data_AF-A0A562L2Q7-F1
#
_entry.id   AF-A0A562L2Q7-F1
#
_cell.length_a   1.000
_cell.length_b   1.000
_cell.length_c   1.000
_cell.angle_alpha   90.00
_cell.angle_beta   90.00
_cell.angle_gamma   90.00
#
_symmetry.space_group_name_H-M   'P 1'
#
loop_
_entity.id
_entity.type
_entity.pdbx_description
1 polymer ?
#
loop_
_entity_poly.entity_id
_entity_poly.type
_entity_poly.pdbx_seq_one_letter_code
_entity_poly.pdbx_strand_id
1 'polypeptide(L)'
;MPLLLLGFASILWFYLALPSIRSAAAVRDVSARILSDDRLKPGAISKMAAQVADRPKLKVEQSESVRGEALILLRAAEEATGKKPPDEVDREVKTAEEKIEFSLSVNPTDSFLWLMLYSTAISRNGLDSHKIRYLDQSYIIAPFEGWIALRRNRVGLAVFPILAETTMDKVVSEFAALIDSNFVEEAVTNFESVNLAERARLLSSLDRVDRVSLESFAKKLRRNGLKASVPSVEIDARPWQ
;
A
#
# COMPACT_ATOMS: atom_id res chain seq x y z
N MET A 1 -32.68 36.89 -5.50
CA MET A 1 -33.23 35.55 -5.22
C MET A 1 -32.37 34.37 -5.71
N PRO A 2 -31.73 34.35 -6.91
CA PRO A 2 -30.97 33.17 -7.37
C PRO A 2 -29.64 32.94 -6.61
N LEU A 3 -29.01 34.00 -6.09
CA LEU A 3 -27.75 33.90 -5.32
C LEU A 3 -27.91 33.19 -3.97
N LEU A 4 -29.08 33.30 -3.31
CA LEU A 4 -29.34 32.63 -2.05
C LEU A 4 -29.52 31.11 -2.23
N LEU A 5 -30.16 30.69 -3.33
CA LEU A 5 -30.38 29.27 -3.66
C LEU A 5 -29.06 28.55 -3.98
N LEU A 6 -28.12 29.21 -4.66
CA LEU A 6 -26.78 28.68 -4.92
C LEU A 6 -25.96 28.50 -3.63
N GLY A 7 -26.09 29.42 -2.68
CA GLY A 7 -25.46 29.31 -1.37
C GLY A 7 -25.96 28.09 -0.58
N PHE A 8 -27.28 27.88 -0.55
CA PHE A 8 -27.87 26.72 0.12
C PHE A 8 -27.50 25.39 -0.55
N ALA A 9 -27.45 25.34 -1.89
CA ALA A 9 -27.01 24.16 -2.62
C ALA A 9 -25.54 23.80 -2.30
N SER A 10 -24.68 24.81 -2.16
CA SER A 10 -23.26 24.62 -1.82
C SER A 10 -23.08 24.11 -0.40
N ILE A 11 -23.83 24.65 0.56
CA ILE A 11 -23.82 24.20 1.97
C ILE A 11 -24.36 22.77 2.07
N LEU A 12 -25.46 22.47 1.39
CA LEU A 12 -26.07 21.15 1.38
C LEU A 12 -25.13 20.10 0.76
N TRP A 13 -24.49 20.44 -0.36
CA TRP A 13 -23.46 19.60 -0.97
C TRP A 13 -22.28 19.37 -0.02
N PHE A 14 -21.79 20.43 0.64
CA PHE A 14 -20.71 20.31 1.62
C PHE A 14 -21.10 19.41 2.81
N TYR A 15 -22.34 19.51 3.29
CA TYR A 15 -22.86 18.62 4.35
C TYR A 15 -23.02 17.17 3.91
N LEU A 16 -23.41 16.92 2.64
CA LEU A 16 -23.52 15.58 2.06
C LEU A 16 -22.15 14.97 1.71
N ALA A 17 -21.17 15.80 1.34
CA ALA A 17 -19.81 15.38 1.01
C ALA A 17 -18.89 15.31 2.25
N LEU A 18 -19.24 15.96 3.37
CA LEU A 18 -18.45 15.91 4.59
C LEU A 18 -18.23 14.48 5.13
N PRO A 19 -19.25 13.61 5.16
CA PRO A 19 -19.10 12.22 5.59
C PRO A 19 -18.13 11.45 4.69
N SER A 20 -18.19 11.64 3.36
CA SER A 20 -17.29 10.95 2.42
C SER A 20 -15.86 11.47 2.51
N ILE A 21 -15.65 12.78 2.67
CA ILE A 21 -14.32 13.37 2.89
C ILE A 21 -13.75 12.93 4.25
N ARG A 22 -14.56 12.87 5.30
CA ARG A 22 -14.15 12.35 6.61
C ARG A 22 -13.87 10.86 6.58
N SER A 23 -14.62 10.08 5.80
CA SER A 23 -14.33 8.67 5.59
C SER A 23 -13.01 8.47 4.85
N ALA A 24 -12.71 9.28 3.83
CA ALA A 24 -11.42 9.27 3.14
C ALA A 24 -10.26 9.67 4.06
N ALA A 25 -10.46 10.65 4.94
CA ALA A 25 -9.46 11.07 5.93
C ALA A 25 -9.28 10.04 7.07
N ALA A 26 -10.35 9.40 7.53
CA ALA A 26 -10.31 8.35 8.55
C ALA A 26 -9.70 7.06 7.99
N VAL A 27 -10.01 6.71 6.74
CA VAL A 27 -9.33 5.64 6.01
C VAL A 27 -7.86 5.97 5.84
N ARG A 28 -7.49 7.23 5.56
CA ARG A 28 -6.08 7.67 5.49
C ARG A 28 -5.35 7.60 6.83
N ASP A 29 -5.97 7.98 7.94
CA ASP A 29 -5.38 7.90 9.30
C ASP A 29 -5.28 6.45 9.80
N VAL A 30 -6.31 5.64 9.60
CA VAL A 30 -6.29 4.20 9.94
C VAL A 30 -5.32 3.44 9.05
N SER A 31 -5.26 3.74 7.75
CA SER A 31 -4.31 3.10 6.83
C SER A 31 -2.87 3.55 7.12
N ALA A 32 -2.62 4.82 7.46
CA ALA A 32 -1.30 5.26 7.90
C ALA A 32 -0.86 4.54 9.20
N ARG A 33 -1.77 4.31 10.14
CA ARG A 33 -1.49 3.55 11.37
C ARG A 33 -1.27 2.05 11.12
N ILE A 34 -1.97 1.46 10.15
CA ILE A 34 -1.75 0.07 9.71
C ILE A 34 -0.42 -0.05 8.93
N LEU A 35 -0.04 0.97 8.16
CA LEU A 35 1.17 1.01 7.33
C LEU A 35 2.46 1.27 8.13
N SER A 36 2.39 2.03 9.21
CA SER A 36 3.53 2.27 10.11
C SER A 36 3.91 1.07 10.98
N ASP A 37 3.20 -0.08 10.86
CA ASP A 37 3.19 -1.17 11.84
C ASP A 37 3.05 -0.65 13.28
N ASP A 38 2.39 0.51 13.43
CA ASP A 38 2.27 1.15 14.72
C ASP A 38 1.32 0.28 15.53
N ARG A 39 1.88 -0.32 16.58
CA ARG A 39 1.21 -1.35 17.37
C ARG A 39 -0.08 -0.76 17.94
N LEU A 40 -1.22 -1.10 17.33
CA LEU A 40 -2.51 -0.94 17.97
C LEU A 40 -2.43 -1.67 19.33
N LYS A 41 -3.11 -1.14 20.35
CA LYS A 41 -2.99 -1.62 21.73
C LYS A 41 -3.09 -3.16 21.76
N PRO A 42 -2.15 -3.88 22.40
CA PRO A 42 -2.14 -5.33 22.44
C PRO A 42 -3.51 -5.89 22.85
N GLY A 43 -4.08 -6.76 22.01
CA GLY A 43 -5.37 -7.41 22.27
C GLY A 43 -6.63 -6.63 21.91
N ALA A 44 -6.52 -5.41 21.35
CA ALA A 44 -7.69 -4.73 20.75
C ALA A 44 -8.14 -5.42 19.46
N ILE A 45 -7.18 -5.82 18.61
CA ILE A 45 -7.44 -6.44 17.31
C ILE A 45 -8.02 -7.85 17.48
N SER A 46 -7.49 -8.65 18.41
CA SER A 46 -8.02 -9.98 18.68
C SER A 46 -9.47 -9.96 19.19
N LYS A 47 -9.83 -8.96 20.02
CA LYS A 47 -11.21 -8.75 20.46
C LYS A 47 -12.13 -8.36 19.31
N MET A 48 -11.67 -7.48 18.41
CA MET A 48 -12.44 -7.10 17.21
C MET A 48 -12.62 -8.28 16.26
N ALA A 49 -11.58 -9.08 16.05
CA ALA A 49 -11.64 -10.30 15.24
C ALA A 49 -12.66 -11.31 15.79
N ALA A 50 -12.66 -11.55 17.11
CA ALA A 50 -13.65 -12.43 17.75
C ALA A 50 -15.09 -11.90 17.56
N GLN A 51 -15.31 -10.59 17.73
CA GLN A 51 -16.62 -9.98 17.52
C GLN A 51 -17.11 -10.05 16.07
N VAL A 52 -16.20 -9.99 15.11
CA VAL A 52 -16.51 -10.10 13.68
C VAL A 52 -16.83 -11.54 13.30
N ALA A 53 -16.07 -12.51 13.82
CA ALA A 53 -16.31 -13.93 13.58
C ALA A 53 -17.70 -14.40 14.08
N ASP A 54 -18.18 -13.83 15.18
CA ASP A 54 -19.49 -14.16 15.78
C ASP A 54 -20.69 -13.42 15.14
N ARG A 55 -20.47 -12.56 14.12
CA ARG A 55 -21.58 -11.82 13.50
C ARG A 55 -22.46 -12.70 12.60
N PRO A 56 -23.80 -12.62 12.72
CA PRO A 56 -24.69 -13.28 11.78
C PRO A 56 -24.57 -12.65 10.38
N LYS A 57 -24.46 -13.49 9.35
CA LYS A 57 -24.41 -13.06 7.94
C LYS A 57 -25.68 -12.28 7.57
N LEU A 58 -25.53 -11.09 7.00
CA LEU A 58 -26.66 -10.27 6.58
C LEU A 58 -27.18 -10.79 5.21
N LYS A 59 -28.48 -10.60 4.93
CA LYS A 59 -29.05 -10.96 3.62
C LYS A 59 -28.54 -10.08 2.48
N VAL A 60 -28.06 -8.88 2.80
CA VAL A 60 -27.45 -7.93 1.86
C VAL A 60 -26.14 -7.47 2.50
N GLU A 61 -25.04 -7.90 1.91
CA GLU A 61 -23.70 -7.55 2.39
C GLU A 61 -23.28 -6.20 1.82
N GLN A 62 -23.00 -5.24 2.69
CA GLN A 62 -22.47 -3.93 2.28
C GLN A 62 -20.97 -4.06 2.03
N SER A 63 -20.50 -3.62 0.85
CA SER A 63 -19.08 -3.76 0.45
C SER A 63 -18.09 -3.23 1.51
N GLU A 64 -18.41 -2.11 2.17
CA GLU A 64 -17.54 -1.55 3.22
C GLU A 64 -17.47 -2.44 4.47
N SER A 65 -18.56 -3.10 4.83
CA SER A 65 -18.62 -4.01 5.99
C SER A 65 -17.78 -5.26 5.74
N VAL A 66 -17.91 -5.87 4.56
CA VAL A 66 -17.14 -7.06 4.17
C VAL A 66 -15.64 -6.73 4.06
N ARG A 67 -15.31 -5.58 3.47
CA ARG A 67 -13.94 -5.07 3.42
C ARG A 67 -13.34 -4.88 4.82
N GLY A 68 -14.09 -4.24 5.72
CA GLY A 68 -13.66 -4.01 7.10
C GLY A 68 -13.37 -5.32 7.85
N GLU A 69 -14.25 -6.32 7.71
CA GLU A 69 -14.05 -7.65 8.27
C GLU A 69 -12.78 -8.33 7.74
N ALA A 70 -12.56 -8.33 6.42
CA ALA A 70 -11.37 -8.92 5.81
C ALA A 70 -10.07 -8.30 6.36
N LEU A 71 -10.03 -6.96 6.48
CA LEU A 71 -8.87 -6.25 7.00
C LEU A 71 -8.61 -6.50 8.49
N ILE A 72 -9.66 -6.61 9.30
CA ILE A 72 -9.53 -6.92 10.73
C ILE A 72 -8.93 -8.32 10.92
N LEU A 73 -9.46 -9.32 10.20
CA LEU A 73 -9.00 -10.71 10.30
C LEU A 73 -7.56 -10.86 9.79
N LEU A 74 -7.22 -10.20 8.70
CA LEU A 74 -5.85 -10.10 8.21
C LEU A 74 -4.89 -9.55 9.26
N ARG A 75 -5.23 -8.42 9.88
CA ARG A 75 -4.37 -7.82 10.89
C ARG A 75 -4.25 -8.69 12.14
N ALA A 76 -5.32 -9.38 12.52
CA ALA A 76 -5.28 -10.35 13.62
C ALA A 76 -4.32 -11.51 13.34
N ALA A 77 -4.34 -12.04 12.10
CA ALA A 77 -3.43 -13.10 11.68
C ALA A 77 -1.96 -12.64 11.63
N GLU A 78 -1.70 -11.42 11.15
CA GLU A 78 -0.36 -10.81 11.19
C GLU A 78 0.14 -10.66 12.65
N GLU A 79 -0.73 -10.23 13.58
CA GLU A 79 -0.37 -10.09 15.00
C GLU A 79 -0.16 -11.42 15.74
N ALA A 80 -0.78 -12.49 15.28
CA ALA A 80 -0.64 -13.83 15.83
C ALA A 80 0.71 -14.47 15.47
N THR A 81 1.31 -14.03 14.36
CA THR A 81 2.61 -14.50 13.90
C THR A 81 3.67 -14.24 14.98
N GLY A 82 4.38 -15.29 15.40
CA GLY A 82 5.37 -15.22 16.48
C GLY A 82 4.79 -15.19 17.90
N LYS A 83 3.46 -15.19 18.08
CA LYS A 83 2.79 -15.25 19.40
C LYS A 83 1.99 -16.53 19.63
N LYS A 84 1.51 -17.18 18.56
CA LYS A 84 0.70 -18.41 18.61
C LYS A 84 1.44 -19.60 17.98
N PRO A 85 1.03 -20.84 18.28
CA PRO A 85 1.54 -22.03 17.59
C PRO A 85 1.38 -21.91 16.06
N PRO A 86 2.32 -22.45 15.27
CA PRO A 86 2.29 -22.36 13.81
C PRO A 86 0.96 -22.79 13.17
N ASP A 87 0.37 -23.90 13.62
CA ASP A 87 -0.91 -24.42 13.10
C ASP A 87 -2.11 -23.49 13.39
N GLU A 88 -2.02 -22.66 14.41
CA GLU A 88 -3.05 -21.70 14.76
C GLU A 88 -2.91 -20.42 13.93
N VAL A 89 -1.67 -19.98 13.70
CA VAL A 89 -1.36 -18.88 12.77
C VAL A 89 -1.80 -19.25 11.35
N ASP A 90 -1.51 -20.47 10.89
CA ASP A 90 -1.89 -20.93 9.54
C ASP A 90 -3.42 -20.88 9.33
N ARG A 91 -4.19 -21.34 10.33
CA ARG A 91 -5.66 -21.27 10.31
C ARG A 91 -6.19 -19.83 10.28
N GLU A 92 -5.58 -18.93 11.04
CA GLU A 92 -5.97 -17.51 11.04
C GLU A 92 -5.64 -16.83 9.71
N VAL A 93 -4.47 -17.09 9.14
CA VAL A 93 -4.08 -16.58 7.81
C VAL A 93 -5.01 -17.13 6.74
N LYS A 94 -5.38 -18.40 6.79
CA LYS A 94 -6.35 -19.00 5.85
C LYS A 94 -7.72 -18.34 5.96
N THR A 95 -8.21 -18.12 7.17
CA THR A 95 -9.50 -17.45 7.40
C THR A 95 -9.49 -16.01 6.86
N ALA A 96 -8.38 -15.29 7.05
CA ALA A 96 -8.21 -13.96 6.49
C ALA A 96 -8.17 -13.97 4.95
N GLU A 97 -7.49 -14.93 4.33
CA GLU A 97 -7.43 -15.10 2.87
C GLU A 97 -8.83 -15.34 2.28
N GLU A 98 -9.60 -16.28 2.83
CA GLU A 98 -10.98 -16.56 2.40
C GLU A 98 -11.89 -15.32 2.50
N LYS A 99 -11.68 -14.49 3.51
CA LYS A 99 -12.44 -13.23 3.69
C LYS A 99 -12.01 -12.13 2.74
N ILE A 100 -10.73 -12.05 2.41
CA ILE A 100 -10.24 -11.15 1.35
C ILE A 100 -10.83 -11.56 0.00
N GLU A 101 -10.81 -12.85 -0.35
CA GLU A 101 -11.40 -13.37 -1.58
C GLU A 101 -12.91 -13.08 -1.65
N PHE A 102 -13.63 -13.32 -0.54
CA PHE A 102 -15.06 -12.99 -0.47
C PHE A 102 -15.29 -11.48 -0.65
N SER A 103 -14.50 -10.63 0.01
CA SER A 103 -14.60 -9.18 -0.15
C SER A 103 -14.32 -8.73 -1.60
N LEU A 104 -13.36 -9.35 -2.27
CA LEU A 104 -13.05 -9.08 -3.68
C LEU A 104 -14.16 -9.58 -4.62
N SER A 105 -14.89 -10.62 -4.26
CA SER A 105 -16.07 -11.06 -5.03
C SER A 105 -17.21 -10.04 -4.97
N VAL A 106 -17.31 -9.28 -3.87
CA VAL A 106 -18.30 -8.20 -3.68
C VAL A 106 -17.81 -6.89 -4.30
N ASN A 107 -16.51 -6.58 -4.17
CA ASN A 107 -15.88 -5.40 -4.76
C ASN A 107 -14.55 -5.78 -5.44
N PRO A 108 -14.57 -6.12 -6.74
CA PRO A 108 -13.36 -6.53 -7.46
C PRO A 108 -12.42 -5.37 -7.76
N THR A 109 -12.83 -4.13 -7.48
CA THR A 109 -12.06 -2.90 -7.72
C THR A 109 -11.28 -2.44 -6.47
N ASP A 110 -11.15 -3.29 -5.45
CA ASP A 110 -10.33 -2.96 -4.29
C ASP A 110 -8.86 -3.35 -4.50
N SER A 111 -8.08 -2.39 -5.00
CA SER A 111 -6.65 -2.56 -5.26
C SER A 111 -5.84 -3.00 -4.03
N PHE A 112 -6.21 -2.55 -2.84
CA PHE A 112 -5.49 -2.89 -1.61
C PHE A 112 -5.77 -4.34 -1.20
N LEU A 113 -7.01 -4.80 -1.33
CA LEU A 113 -7.33 -6.19 -1.06
C LEU A 113 -6.65 -7.15 -2.05
N TRP A 114 -6.47 -6.76 -3.32
CA TRP A 114 -5.64 -7.54 -4.25
C TRP A 114 -4.18 -7.65 -3.81
N LEU A 115 -3.59 -6.54 -3.33
CA LEU A 115 -2.23 -6.55 -2.75
C LEU A 115 -2.14 -7.42 -1.50
N MET A 116 -3.17 -7.37 -0.65
CA MET A 116 -3.20 -8.17 0.57
C MET A 116 -3.36 -9.66 0.26
N LEU A 117 -4.21 -10.01 -0.71
CA LEU A 117 -4.36 -11.38 -1.19
C LEU A 117 -3.04 -11.93 -1.75
N TYR A 118 -2.32 -11.13 -2.54
CA TYR A 118 -0.97 -11.48 -2.97
C TYR A 118 -0.06 -11.78 -1.77
N SER A 119 0.02 -10.84 -0.82
CA SER A 119 0.93 -10.89 0.32
C SER A 119 0.66 -12.08 1.25
N THR A 120 -0.60 -12.39 1.53
CA THR A 120 -0.99 -13.54 2.36
C THR A 120 -0.71 -14.84 1.64
N ALA A 121 -1.06 -14.93 0.35
CA ALA A 121 -0.90 -16.15 -0.44
C ALA A 121 0.58 -16.55 -0.59
N ILE A 122 1.50 -15.58 -0.78
CA ILE A 122 2.94 -15.86 -0.85
C ILE A 122 3.54 -16.18 0.53
N SER A 123 3.02 -15.58 1.61
CA SER A 123 3.54 -15.82 2.96
C SER A 123 3.22 -17.22 3.45
N ARG A 124 2.04 -17.77 3.11
CA ARG A 124 1.63 -19.12 3.51
C ARG A 124 2.20 -20.20 2.58
N ASN A 125 2.11 -19.99 1.28
CA ASN A 125 2.31 -21.06 0.30
C ASN A 125 3.57 -20.86 -0.57
N GLY A 126 4.42 -19.89 -0.23
CA GLY A 126 5.58 -19.50 -1.03
C GLY A 126 5.22 -18.81 -2.35
N LEU A 127 6.26 -18.35 -3.04
CA LEU A 127 6.14 -17.67 -4.33
C LEU A 127 5.73 -18.64 -5.43
N ASP A 128 4.70 -18.26 -6.18
CA ASP A 128 4.20 -19.00 -7.34
C ASP A 128 3.76 -17.99 -8.41
N SER A 129 4.08 -18.28 -9.66
CA SER A 129 3.64 -17.55 -10.85
C SER A 129 2.14 -17.28 -10.88
N HIS A 130 1.29 -18.20 -10.40
CA HIS A 130 -0.14 -17.99 -10.35
C HIS A 130 -0.50 -16.82 -9.42
N LYS A 131 0.21 -16.64 -8.30
CA LYS A 131 -0.10 -15.62 -7.30
C LYS A 131 0.30 -14.22 -7.77
N ILE A 132 1.28 -14.09 -8.66
CA ILE A 132 1.72 -12.80 -9.24
C ILE A 132 0.53 -12.03 -9.84
N ARG A 133 -0.46 -12.74 -10.42
CA ARG A 133 -1.68 -12.14 -10.98
C ARG A 133 -2.42 -11.23 -10.00
N TYR A 134 -2.36 -11.53 -8.69
CA TYR A 134 -3.02 -10.72 -7.67
C TYR A 134 -2.32 -9.35 -7.51
N LEU A 135 -0.99 -9.35 -7.59
CA LEU A 135 -0.22 -8.11 -7.60
C LEU A 135 -0.45 -7.32 -8.89
N ASP A 136 -0.48 -8.00 -10.04
CA ASP A 136 -0.83 -7.37 -11.32
C ASP A 136 -2.19 -6.70 -11.24
N GLN A 137 -3.18 -7.37 -10.65
CA GLN A 137 -4.54 -6.84 -10.50
C GLN A 137 -4.58 -5.60 -9.60
N SER A 138 -3.81 -5.57 -8.51
CA SER A 138 -3.64 -4.37 -7.69
C SER A 138 -3.12 -3.18 -8.53
N TYR A 139 -2.12 -3.42 -9.37
CA TYR A 139 -1.57 -2.42 -10.29
C TYR A 139 -2.49 -2.04 -11.46
N ILE A 140 -3.40 -2.91 -11.88
CA ILE A 140 -4.39 -2.61 -12.93
C ILE A 140 -5.46 -1.67 -12.40
N ILE A 141 -5.95 -1.92 -11.19
CA ILE A 141 -7.11 -1.22 -10.64
C ILE A 141 -6.77 0.20 -10.17
N ALA A 142 -5.68 0.35 -9.42
CA ALA A 142 -5.31 1.65 -8.86
C ALA A 142 -3.79 1.86 -8.91
N PRO A 143 -3.22 2.17 -10.08
CA PRO A 143 -1.78 2.25 -10.29
C PRO A 143 -1.07 3.35 -9.48
N PHE A 144 -1.78 4.34 -8.91
CA PHE A 144 -1.18 5.51 -8.25
C PHE A 144 -1.85 5.91 -6.92
N GLU A 145 -2.42 4.97 -6.19
CA GLU A 145 -2.90 5.26 -4.83
C GLU A 145 -1.71 5.37 -3.87
N GLY A 146 -1.32 6.60 -3.53
CA GLY A 146 -0.08 6.88 -2.79
C GLY A 146 0.06 6.15 -1.45
N TRP A 147 -1.05 5.83 -0.77
CA TRP A 147 -1.00 5.05 0.48
C TRP A 147 -0.78 3.55 0.24
N ILE A 148 -1.30 2.99 -0.86
CA ILE A 148 -1.03 1.60 -1.28
C ILE A 148 0.41 1.48 -1.77
N ALA A 149 0.89 2.49 -2.49
CA ALA A 149 2.22 2.53 -3.10
C ALA A 149 3.36 2.28 -2.10
N LEU A 150 3.24 2.73 -0.85
CA LEU A 150 4.26 2.52 0.18
C LEU A 150 4.57 1.03 0.42
N ARG A 151 3.52 0.20 0.53
CA ARG A 151 3.66 -1.26 0.68
C ARG A 151 3.87 -1.93 -0.67
N ARG A 152 3.11 -1.51 -1.68
CA ARG A 152 3.07 -2.17 -2.99
C ARG A 152 4.38 -2.02 -3.75
N ASN A 153 5.02 -0.86 -3.72
CA ASN A 153 6.27 -0.64 -4.42
C ASN A 153 7.37 -1.55 -3.87
N ARG A 154 7.48 -1.67 -2.55
CA ARG A 154 8.41 -2.60 -1.90
C ARG A 154 8.15 -4.05 -2.33
N VAL A 155 6.87 -4.46 -2.34
CA VAL A 155 6.46 -5.80 -2.74
C VAL A 155 6.75 -6.06 -4.22
N GLY A 156 6.42 -5.11 -5.10
CA GLY A 156 6.66 -5.21 -6.54
C GLY A 156 8.15 -5.28 -6.87
N LEU A 157 8.98 -4.48 -6.18
CA LEU A 157 10.43 -4.53 -6.35
C LEU A 157 11.03 -5.86 -5.88
N ALA A 158 10.50 -6.47 -4.82
CA ALA A 158 10.97 -7.76 -4.32
C ALA A 158 10.76 -8.92 -5.31
N VAL A 159 9.80 -8.81 -6.24
CA VAL A 159 9.54 -9.80 -7.29
C VAL A 159 9.72 -9.23 -8.69
N PHE A 160 10.43 -8.11 -8.81
CA PHE A 160 10.55 -7.36 -10.06
C PHE A 160 10.97 -8.21 -11.27
N PRO A 161 11.96 -9.14 -11.17
CA PRO A 161 12.43 -9.90 -12.32
C PRO A 161 11.40 -10.84 -12.96
N ILE A 162 10.33 -11.17 -12.26
CA ILE A 162 9.31 -12.14 -12.70
C ILE A 162 7.97 -11.50 -13.01
N LEU A 163 7.87 -10.17 -12.94
CA LEU A 163 6.68 -9.43 -13.33
C LEU A 163 6.52 -9.38 -14.85
N ALA A 164 5.29 -9.18 -15.32
CA ALA A 164 5.08 -8.76 -16.69
C ALA A 164 5.68 -7.36 -16.93
N GLU A 165 6.21 -7.11 -18.13
CA GLU A 165 6.86 -5.83 -18.47
C GLU A 165 5.95 -4.61 -18.19
N THR A 166 4.66 -4.74 -18.47
CA THR A 166 3.66 -3.70 -18.17
C THR A 166 3.51 -3.42 -16.67
N THR A 167 3.70 -4.43 -15.82
CA THR A 167 3.66 -4.26 -14.37
C THR A 167 4.99 -3.71 -13.86
N MET A 168 6.12 -4.12 -14.46
CA MET A 168 7.42 -3.51 -14.17
C MET A 168 7.40 -2.00 -14.40
N ASP A 169 6.85 -1.53 -15.52
CA ASP A 169 6.71 -0.10 -15.82
C ASP A 169 5.88 0.65 -14.77
N LYS A 170 4.83 0.02 -14.24
CA LYS A 170 4.00 0.59 -13.16
C LYS A 170 4.75 0.65 -11.84
N VAL A 171 5.51 -0.39 -11.48
CA VAL A 171 6.36 -0.40 -10.28
C VAL A 171 7.40 0.73 -10.35
N VAL A 172 8.04 0.89 -11.51
CA VAL A 172 9.03 1.95 -11.76
C VAL A 172 8.38 3.34 -11.69
N SER A 173 7.22 3.52 -12.32
CA SER A 173 6.47 4.78 -12.26
C SER A 173 6.00 5.11 -10.84
N GLU A 174 5.57 4.10 -10.08
CA GLU A 174 5.17 4.24 -8.68
C GLU A 174 6.36 4.64 -7.79
N PHE A 175 7.56 4.12 -8.06
CA PHE A 175 8.78 4.53 -7.36
C PHE A 175 9.09 6.02 -7.58
N ALA A 176 9.01 6.49 -8.82
CA ALA A 176 9.18 7.91 -9.13
C ALA A 176 8.11 8.76 -8.40
N ALA A 177 6.86 8.30 -8.36
CA ALA A 177 5.77 8.98 -7.66
C ALA A 177 5.95 9.03 -6.13
N LEU A 178 6.59 8.02 -5.52
CA LEU A 178 6.93 8.05 -4.09
C LEU A 178 7.91 9.19 -3.78
N ILE A 179 8.95 9.35 -4.62
CA ILE A 179 9.93 10.44 -4.46
C ILE A 179 9.23 11.78 -4.66
N ASP A 180 8.45 11.92 -5.74
CA ASP A 180 7.70 13.15 -6.04
C ASP A 180 6.75 13.57 -4.92
N SER A 181 6.14 12.58 -4.26
CA SER A 181 5.26 12.76 -3.09
C SER A 181 5.99 12.90 -1.75
N ASN A 182 7.32 13.07 -1.76
CA ASN A 182 8.18 13.26 -0.60
C ASN A 182 8.26 12.05 0.38
N PHE A 183 7.97 10.83 -0.08
CA PHE A 183 8.23 9.57 0.64
C PHE A 183 9.66 9.09 0.40
N VAL A 184 10.63 9.96 0.71
CA VAL A 184 12.06 9.75 0.39
C VAL A 184 12.67 8.59 1.17
N GLU A 185 12.26 8.37 2.42
CA GLU A 185 12.79 7.30 3.27
C GLU A 185 12.42 5.91 2.72
N GLU A 186 11.16 5.75 2.31
CA GLU A 186 10.65 4.54 1.70
C GLU A 186 11.29 4.32 0.32
N ALA A 187 11.42 5.37 -0.48
CA ALA A 187 12.10 5.29 -1.78
C ALA A 187 13.57 4.88 -1.63
N VAL A 188 14.31 5.41 -0.66
CA VAL A 188 15.70 4.99 -0.40
C VAL A 188 15.77 3.53 0.04
N THR A 189 14.89 3.10 0.94
CA THR A 189 14.80 1.71 1.39
C THR A 189 14.53 0.75 0.21
N ASN A 190 13.62 1.15 -0.68
CA ASN A 190 13.29 0.40 -1.89
C ASN A 190 14.45 0.38 -2.90
N PHE A 191 15.15 1.49 -3.07
CA PHE A 191 16.32 1.58 -3.95
C PHE A 191 17.50 0.72 -3.45
N GLU A 192 17.65 0.63 -2.14
CA GLU A 192 18.68 -0.17 -1.48
C GLU A 192 18.48 -1.67 -1.66
N SER A 193 17.23 -2.14 -1.67
CA SER A 193 16.88 -3.56 -1.70
C SER A 193 17.04 -4.22 -3.07
N VAL A 194 17.12 -3.41 -4.13
CA VAL A 194 17.17 -3.89 -5.53
C VAL A 194 18.60 -4.01 -6.07
N ASN A 195 18.75 -4.81 -7.13
CA ASN A 195 20.04 -5.04 -7.78
C ASN A 195 20.45 -3.88 -8.71
N LEU A 196 21.67 -3.93 -9.24
CA LEU A 196 22.23 -2.82 -10.04
C LEU A 196 21.44 -2.53 -11.33
N ALA A 197 20.92 -3.56 -12.01
CA ALA A 197 20.15 -3.39 -13.24
C ALA A 197 18.79 -2.74 -12.95
N GLU A 198 18.14 -3.16 -11.87
CA GLU A 198 16.91 -2.56 -11.37
C GLU A 198 17.12 -1.11 -10.95
N ARG A 199 18.21 -0.80 -10.23
CA ARG A 199 18.58 0.58 -9.87
C ARG A 199 18.72 1.48 -11.09
N ALA A 200 19.34 0.99 -12.17
CA ALA A 200 19.46 1.77 -13.40
C ALA A 200 18.08 2.10 -14.00
N ARG A 201 17.16 1.13 -14.02
CA ARG A 201 15.78 1.34 -14.48
C ARG A 201 15.02 2.34 -13.58
N LEU A 202 15.15 2.23 -12.27
CA LEU A 202 14.55 3.18 -11.32
C LEU A 202 15.11 4.59 -11.47
N LEU A 203 16.42 4.74 -11.68
CA LEU A 203 17.01 6.06 -11.91
C LEU A 203 16.53 6.67 -13.23
N SER A 204 16.39 5.86 -14.29
CA SER A 204 15.92 6.34 -15.59
C SER A 204 14.48 6.88 -15.59
N SER A 205 13.66 6.53 -14.59
CA SER A 205 12.29 7.06 -14.48
C SER A 205 12.20 8.41 -13.78
N LEU A 206 13.31 8.96 -13.29
CA LEU A 206 13.31 10.15 -12.44
C LEU A 206 13.29 11.48 -13.19
N ASP A 207 13.34 11.46 -14.53
CA ASP A 207 13.44 12.68 -15.36
C ASP A 207 12.31 13.70 -15.15
N ARG A 208 11.16 13.27 -14.65
CA ARG A 208 9.96 14.11 -14.45
C ARG A 208 9.62 14.38 -13.00
N VAL A 209 10.43 13.92 -12.06
CA VAL A 209 10.20 14.13 -10.62
C VAL A 209 10.62 15.55 -10.23
N ASP A 210 9.90 16.16 -9.28
CA ASP A 210 10.25 17.48 -8.77
C ASP A 210 11.71 17.54 -8.27
N ARG A 211 12.37 18.64 -8.61
CA ARG A 211 13.80 18.84 -8.34
C ARG A 211 14.11 18.79 -6.84
N VAL A 212 13.28 19.40 -5.98
CA VAL A 212 13.51 19.44 -4.54
C VAL A 212 13.42 18.05 -3.93
N SER A 213 12.48 17.24 -4.42
CA SER A 213 12.34 15.83 -4.05
C SER A 213 13.54 15.00 -4.51
N LEU A 214 14.04 15.21 -5.72
CA LEU A 214 15.25 14.53 -6.23
C LEU A 214 16.51 14.89 -5.44
N GLU A 215 16.70 16.16 -5.10
CA GLU A 215 17.83 16.61 -4.27
C GLU A 215 17.78 15.98 -2.87
N SER A 216 16.57 15.86 -2.30
CA SER A 216 16.35 15.20 -1.01
C SER A 216 16.68 13.71 -1.05
N PHE A 217 16.23 13.01 -2.10
CA PHE A 217 16.55 11.61 -2.36
C PHE A 217 18.06 11.40 -2.55
N ALA A 218 18.71 12.19 -3.41
CA ALA A 218 20.14 12.12 -3.66
C ALA A 218 20.99 12.35 -2.39
N LYS A 219 20.61 13.34 -1.58
CA LYS A 219 21.25 13.64 -0.30
C LYS A 219 21.12 12.49 0.69
N LYS A 220 19.95 11.83 0.73
CA LYS A 220 19.72 10.68 1.61
C LYS A 220 20.52 9.45 1.17
N LEU A 221 20.55 9.13 -0.12
CA LEU A 221 21.40 8.05 -0.65
C LEU A 221 22.87 8.24 -0.27
N ARG A 222 23.40 9.46 -0.42
CA ARG A 222 24.79 9.77 -0.03
C ARG A 222 25.04 9.57 1.47
N ARG A 223 24.09 9.98 2.33
CA ARG A 223 24.18 9.76 3.78
C ARG A 223 24.22 8.28 4.14
N ASN A 224 23.54 7.44 3.37
CA ASN A 224 23.55 5.99 3.51
C ASN A 224 24.79 5.33 2.85
N GLY A 225 25.73 6.12 2.32
CA GLY A 225 26.96 5.64 1.69
C GLY A 225 26.80 5.14 0.25
N LEU A 226 25.64 5.34 -0.37
CA LEU A 226 25.38 4.91 -1.74
C LEU A 226 25.80 5.98 -2.73
N LYS A 227 26.67 5.59 -3.66
CA LYS A 227 27.06 6.40 -4.81
C LYS A 227 26.14 6.05 -5.98
N ALA A 228 25.09 6.84 -6.16
CA ALA A 228 24.21 6.76 -7.33
C ALA A 228 24.17 8.13 -8.02
N SER A 229 24.26 8.13 -9.36
CA SER A 229 24.05 9.33 -10.16
C SER A 229 22.55 9.52 -10.32
N VAL A 230 21.98 10.48 -9.58
CA VAL A 230 20.57 10.84 -9.68
C VAL A 230 20.42 11.85 -10.83
N PRO A 231 19.50 11.64 -11.79
CA PRO A 231 19.31 12.57 -12.91
C PRO A 231 19.06 13.99 -12.43
N SER A 232 19.59 14.97 -13.17
CA SER A 232 19.36 16.41 -12.96
C SER A 232 19.78 16.96 -11.58
N VAL A 233 20.54 16.19 -10.79
CA VAL A 233 21.12 16.63 -9.51
C VAL A 233 22.64 16.66 -9.63
N GLU A 234 23.19 17.87 -9.76
CA GLU A 234 24.63 18.10 -9.57
C GLU A 234 24.91 18.12 -8.07
N ILE A 235 25.41 17.00 -7.54
CA ILE A 235 25.90 16.96 -6.16
C ILE A 235 27.30 17.54 -6.18
N ASP A 236 27.45 18.79 -5.73
CA ASP A 236 28.77 19.40 -5.49
C ASP A 236 29.63 18.45 -4.65
N ALA A 237 30.60 17.81 -5.32
CA ALA A 237 31.64 17.04 -4.68
C ALA A 237 32.56 18.05 -4.01
N ARG A 238 32.28 18.38 -2.73
CA ARG A 238 33.18 19.25 -1.95
C ARG A 238 34.61 18.69 -2.05
N PRO A 239 35.60 19.45 -2.57
CA PRO A 239 36.89 18.88 -2.99
C PRO A 239 37.87 18.50 -1.86
N TRP A 240 37.46 18.49 -0.59
CA TRP A 240 38.38 18.34 0.55
C TRP A 240 37.81 17.50 1.70
N GLN A 241 37.48 16.24 1.42
CA GLN A 241 37.45 15.18 2.45
C GLN A 241 38.32 14.01 2.01
#